data_AF-A0AAW4XVL9-F1
#
_entry.id   AF-A0AAW4XVL9-F1
#
_cell.length_a   1.000
_cell.length_b   1.000
_cell.length_c   1.000
_cell.angle_alpha   90.00
_cell.angle_beta   90.00
_cell.angle_gamma   90.00
#
_symmetry.space_group_name_H-M   'P 1'
#
loop_
_entity.id
_entity.type
_entity.pdbx_description
1 polymer ?
#
loop_
_entity_poly.entity_id
_entity_poly.type
_entity_poly.pdbx_seq_one_letter_code
_entity_poly.pdbx_strand_id
1 'polypeptide(L)'
;MKSFINATFLSSVFIIGSLTGCAVENRSTGSSGIGRTYMSDIKTLANGNFYVEAEAAPLAGRQGGALRVTTERATDFCSQQYKKMIVVHEEADSHLLVNGVSRLTFVCQ
;
A
#
# COMPACT_ATOMS: atom_id res chain seq x y z
N MET A 1 41.78 34.90 14.51
CA MET A 1 41.75 33.61 15.24
C MET A 1 40.33 33.04 15.07
N LYS A 2 40.20 31.84 14.50
CA LYS A 2 38.92 31.16 14.22
C LYS A 2 38.16 30.89 15.51
N SER A 3 36.85 31.07 15.51
CA SER A 3 35.98 30.30 16.41
C SER A 3 34.70 29.92 15.65
N PHE A 4 34.79 28.74 15.02
CA PHE A 4 33.68 27.97 14.48
C PHE A 4 32.93 27.36 15.67
N ILE A 5 31.84 27.98 16.12
CA ILE A 5 31.00 27.38 17.17
C ILE A 5 29.52 27.60 16.82
N ASN A 6 28.86 26.47 16.54
CA ASN A 6 27.42 26.20 16.65
C ASN A 6 26.46 26.60 15.51
N ALA A 7 26.75 26.17 14.29
CA ALA A 7 25.70 25.94 13.27
C ALA A 7 25.30 24.44 13.14
N THR A 8 25.88 23.56 13.95
CA THR A 8 25.76 22.09 13.80
C THR A 8 24.74 21.44 14.73
N PHE A 9 24.09 22.17 15.63
CA PHE A 9 23.19 21.58 16.64
C PHE A 9 21.68 21.76 16.37
N LEU A 10 21.29 22.51 15.34
CA LEU A 10 19.87 22.69 14.96
C LEU A 10 19.42 21.82 13.78
N SER A 11 20.31 21.04 13.17
CA SER A 11 19.97 20.24 11.98
C SER A 11 19.44 18.84 12.29
N SER A 12 19.51 18.37 13.54
CA SER A 12 19.29 16.95 13.88
C SER A 12 17.86 16.58 14.29
N VAL A 13 16.91 17.54 14.34
CA VAL A 13 15.53 17.27 14.80
C VAL A 13 14.52 17.17 13.64
N PHE A 14 14.86 17.64 12.43
CA PHE A 14 13.90 17.68 11.31
C PHE A 14 13.76 16.37 10.52
N ILE A 15 14.55 15.32 10.82
CA ILE A 15 14.54 14.06 10.06
C ILE A 15 13.60 13.00 10.67
N ILE A 16 13.14 13.18 11.91
CA ILE A 16 12.36 12.15 12.63
C ILE A 16 10.85 12.25 12.32
N GLY A 17 10.39 13.37 11.72
CA GLY A 17 8.96 13.64 11.50
C GLY A 17 8.34 13.08 10.21
N SER A 18 9.12 12.49 9.31
CA SER A 18 8.66 12.14 7.95
C SER A 18 8.44 10.64 7.69
N LEU A 19 8.65 9.75 8.68
CA LEU A 19 8.48 8.30 8.52
C LEU A 19 7.16 7.72 9.10
N THR A 20 6.12 8.54 9.28
CA THR A 20 4.82 8.03 9.81
C THR A 20 3.72 7.94 8.75
N GLY A 21 4.06 7.98 7.46
CA GLY A 21 3.09 7.75 6.39
C GLY A 21 2.85 6.26 6.16
N CYS A 22 1.61 5.79 6.29
CA CYS A 22 1.23 4.47 5.75
C CYS A 22 1.48 4.45 4.24
N ALA A 23 1.90 3.31 3.68
CA ALA A 23 2.27 3.21 2.27
C ALA A 23 1.05 3.28 1.31
N VAL A 24 -0.16 3.22 1.86
CA VAL A 24 -1.44 3.12 1.16
C VAL A 24 -2.49 4.05 1.79
N GLU A 25 -3.38 4.61 0.98
CA GLU A 25 -4.55 5.37 1.47
C GLU A 25 -5.44 4.49 2.36
N ASN A 26 -5.57 4.88 3.64
CA ASN A 26 -6.20 4.09 4.69
C ASN A 26 -7.74 4.24 4.69
N ARG A 27 -8.49 3.30 4.07
CA ARG A 27 -9.96 3.28 4.22
C ARG A 27 -10.63 1.92 4.45
N SER A 28 -9.91 0.80 4.36
CA SER A 28 -10.47 -0.51 4.75
C SER A 28 -9.49 -1.31 5.57
N THR A 29 -9.95 -1.80 6.72
CA THR A 29 -9.11 -2.56 7.66
C THR A 29 -9.61 -3.99 7.80
N GLY A 30 -8.91 -4.91 7.16
CA GLY A 30 -9.04 -6.35 7.41
C GLY A 30 -8.07 -6.80 8.49
N SER A 31 -8.45 -7.83 9.26
CA SER A 31 -7.57 -8.51 10.21
C SER A 31 -6.97 -9.76 9.54
N SER A 32 -5.78 -9.64 8.96
CA SER A 32 -4.97 -10.77 8.52
C SER A 32 -3.55 -10.54 9.02
N GLY A 33 -3.02 -11.43 9.87
CA GLY A 33 -1.71 -11.25 10.52
C GLY A 33 -1.77 -10.57 11.90
N ILE A 34 -0.63 -10.04 12.36
CA ILE A 34 -0.57 -9.23 13.60
C ILE A 34 -0.72 -7.76 13.21
N GLY A 35 -1.88 -7.17 13.55
CA GLY A 35 -2.18 -5.77 13.29
C GLY A 35 -3.23 -5.59 12.20
N ARG A 36 -3.19 -4.43 11.52
CA ARG A 36 -4.16 -4.03 10.51
C ARG A 36 -3.56 -4.19 9.12
N THR A 37 -4.32 -4.82 8.22
CA THR A 37 -4.10 -4.68 6.78
C THR A 37 -4.79 -3.40 6.34
N TYR A 38 -4.09 -2.57 5.57
CA TYR A 38 -4.62 -1.34 5.00
C TYR A 38 -4.91 -1.52 3.52
N MET A 39 -5.98 -0.93 3.04
CA MET A 39 -6.37 -1.02 1.63
C MET A 39 -7.06 0.26 1.19
N SER A 40 -6.78 0.68 -0.04
CA SER A 40 -7.43 1.82 -0.68
C SER A 40 -8.83 1.49 -1.16
N ASP A 41 -9.61 2.52 -1.44
CA ASP A 41 -10.78 2.37 -2.31
C ASP A 41 -10.33 1.98 -3.73
N ILE A 42 -11.24 1.37 -4.48
CA ILE A 42 -11.03 1.07 -5.90
C ILE A 42 -11.18 2.37 -6.68
N LYS A 43 -10.15 2.72 -7.45
CA LYS A 43 -10.08 3.93 -8.28
C LYS A 43 -10.31 3.55 -9.75
N THR A 44 -11.16 4.29 -10.45
CA THR A 44 -11.29 4.17 -11.90
C THR A 44 -10.21 5.00 -12.59
N LEU A 45 -9.47 4.38 -13.50
CA LEU A 45 -8.44 5.02 -14.31
C LEU A 45 -9.02 5.60 -15.60
N ALA A 46 -8.32 6.56 -16.22
CA ALA A 46 -8.78 7.26 -17.42
C ALA A 46 -9.01 6.34 -18.63
N ASN A 47 -8.37 5.17 -18.66
CA ASN A 47 -8.51 4.16 -19.71
C ASN A 47 -9.63 3.14 -19.44
N GLY A 48 -10.43 3.33 -18.38
CA GLY A 48 -11.52 2.42 -18.00
C GLY A 48 -11.09 1.21 -17.18
N ASN A 49 -9.79 1.07 -16.87
CA ASN A 49 -9.31 0.09 -15.90
C ASN A 49 -9.59 0.55 -14.47
N PHE A 50 -9.45 -0.37 -13.53
CA PHE A 50 -9.56 -0.13 -12.10
C PHE A 50 -8.21 -0.32 -11.43
N TYR A 51 -7.99 0.40 -10.33
CA TYR A 51 -6.78 0.34 -9.53
C TYR A 51 -7.13 0.16 -8.05
N VAL A 52 -6.39 -0.70 -7.37
CA VAL A 52 -6.45 -0.88 -5.92
C VAL A 52 -5.06 -1.14 -5.37
N GLU A 53 -4.82 -0.68 -4.16
CA GLU A 53 -3.58 -0.95 -3.44
C GLU A 53 -3.86 -1.40 -2.01
N ALA A 54 -2.99 -2.27 -1.49
CA ALA A 54 -3.08 -2.74 -0.11
C ALA A 54 -1.70 -2.91 0.51
N GLU A 55 -1.61 -2.62 1.80
CA GLU A 55 -0.49 -2.93 2.67
C GLU A 55 -0.93 -4.05 3.63
N ALA A 56 -0.32 -5.23 3.49
CA ALA A 56 -0.58 -6.35 4.36
C ALA A 56 0.01 -6.13 5.74
N ALA A 57 -0.72 -6.54 6.78
CA ALA A 57 -0.20 -6.46 8.14
C ALA A 57 1.10 -7.28 8.31
N PRO A 58 1.92 -6.97 9.32
CA PRO A 58 3.03 -7.82 9.73
C PRO A 58 2.62 -9.30 9.85
N LEU A 59 3.49 -10.18 9.36
CA LEU A 59 3.29 -11.65 9.32
C LEU A 59 2.09 -12.14 8.50
N ALA A 60 1.44 -11.29 7.71
CA ALA A 60 0.35 -11.70 6.82
C ALA A 60 0.83 -12.30 5.48
N GLY A 61 2.13 -12.59 5.34
CA GLY A 61 2.74 -13.15 4.12
C GLY A 61 3.51 -12.14 3.25
N ARG A 62 3.87 -10.96 3.79
CA ARG A 62 4.59 -9.89 3.08
C ARG A 62 3.92 -9.59 1.72
N GLN A 63 4.69 -9.58 0.62
CA GLN A 63 4.21 -9.34 -0.74
C GLN A 63 3.03 -10.25 -1.12
N GLY A 64 3.14 -11.55 -0.84
CA GLY A 64 2.06 -12.51 -1.16
C GLY A 64 0.78 -12.23 -0.37
N GLY A 65 0.92 -11.77 0.88
CA GLY A 65 -0.21 -11.31 1.69
C GLY A 65 -0.90 -10.11 1.09
N ALA A 66 -0.12 -9.12 0.64
CA ALA A 66 -0.65 -7.90 0.04
C ALA A 66 -1.31 -8.18 -1.30
N LEU A 67 -0.69 -9.03 -2.12
CA LEU A 67 -1.23 -9.47 -3.39
C LEU A 67 -2.58 -10.16 -3.22
N ARG A 68 -2.66 -11.11 -2.28
CA ARG A 68 -3.90 -11.83 -1.98
C ARG A 68 -5.03 -10.85 -1.64
N VAL A 69 -4.77 -9.88 -0.78
CA VAL A 69 -5.77 -8.88 -0.37
C VAL A 69 -6.23 -8.02 -1.55
N THR A 70 -5.31 -7.50 -2.37
CA THR A 70 -5.70 -6.72 -3.57
C THR A 70 -6.49 -7.55 -4.58
N THR A 71 -6.12 -8.82 -4.77
CA THR A 71 -6.77 -9.74 -5.71
C THR A 71 -8.16 -10.15 -5.25
N GLU A 72 -8.34 -10.47 -3.96
CA GLU A 72 -9.66 -10.73 -3.36
C GLU A 72 -10.56 -9.51 -3.55
N ARG A 73 -10.08 -8.31 -3.21
CA ARG A 73 -10.83 -7.07 -3.34
C ARG A 73 -11.27 -6.77 -4.78
N ALA A 74 -10.37 -6.93 -5.74
CA ALA A 74 -10.64 -6.71 -7.15
C ALA A 74 -11.65 -7.75 -7.70
N THR A 75 -11.50 -9.01 -7.28
CA THR A 75 -12.41 -10.11 -7.65
C THR A 75 -13.82 -9.86 -7.14
N ASP A 76 -13.97 -9.46 -5.88
CA ASP A 76 -15.27 -9.13 -5.28
C ASP A 76 -15.94 -7.97 -6.00
N PHE A 77 -15.18 -6.92 -6.35
CA PHE A 77 -15.71 -5.76 -7.05
C PHE A 77 -16.21 -6.08 -8.45
N CYS A 78 -15.50 -6.92 -9.21
CA CYS A 78 -15.99 -7.37 -10.52
C CYS A 78 -17.18 -8.33 -10.38
N SER A 79 -17.17 -9.20 -9.37
CA SER A 79 -18.24 -10.17 -9.13
C SER A 79 -19.57 -9.48 -8.79
N GLN A 80 -19.55 -8.35 -8.07
CA GLN A 80 -20.73 -7.52 -7.83
C GLN A 80 -21.34 -6.94 -9.12
N GLN A 81 -20.57 -6.90 -10.21
CA GLN A 81 -21.02 -6.48 -11.53
C GLN A 81 -21.29 -7.66 -12.47
N TYR A 82 -21.29 -8.90 -11.95
CA TYR A 82 -21.42 -10.15 -12.72
C TYR A 82 -20.33 -10.32 -13.80
N LYS A 83 -19.14 -9.77 -13.55
CA LYS A 83 -17.98 -9.82 -14.45
C LYS A 83 -16.81 -10.54 -13.80
N LYS A 84 -15.91 -11.06 -14.62
CA LYS A 84 -14.65 -11.65 -14.18
C LYS A 84 -13.58 -10.57 -14.03
N MET A 85 -12.74 -10.71 -13.02
CA MET A 85 -11.55 -9.87 -12.85
C MET A 85 -10.43 -10.40 -13.75
N ILE A 86 -9.81 -9.50 -14.52
CA ILE A 86 -8.62 -9.76 -15.31
C ILE A 86 -7.52 -8.80 -14.85
N VAL A 87 -6.37 -9.35 -14.47
CA VAL A 87 -5.19 -8.57 -14.09
C VAL A 87 -4.61 -7.91 -15.34
N VAL A 88 -4.45 -6.59 -15.28
CA VAL A 88 -3.79 -5.80 -16.33
C VAL A 88 -2.33 -5.55 -15.96
N HIS A 89 -2.09 -5.17 -14.71
CA HIS A 89 -0.74 -4.92 -14.19
C HIS A 89 -0.72 -5.16 -12.69
N GLU A 90 0.37 -5.75 -12.20
CA GLU A 90 0.55 -6.13 -10.81
C GLU A 90 1.95 -5.75 -10.34
N GLU A 91 2.04 -5.07 -9.21
CA GLU A 91 3.29 -4.76 -8.53
C GLU A 91 3.18 -5.14 -7.06
N ALA A 92 4.13 -5.92 -6.57
CA ALA A 92 4.25 -6.24 -5.16
C ALA A 92 5.64 -5.89 -4.64
N ASP A 93 5.69 -5.18 -3.51
CA ASP A 93 6.92 -4.78 -2.85
C ASP A 93 6.83 -5.00 -1.33
N SER A 94 7.95 -4.84 -0.62
CA SER A 94 7.99 -4.84 0.84
C SER A 94 8.21 -3.43 1.36
N HIS A 95 7.25 -2.87 2.09
CA HIS A 95 7.45 -1.63 2.83
C HIS A 95 8.23 -1.90 4.13
N LEU A 96 9.33 -1.15 4.33
CA LEU A 96 10.21 -1.24 5.50
C LEU A 96 10.68 -2.68 5.83
N LEU A 97 10.74 -3.56 4.83
CA LEU A 97 11.10 -5.00 4.93
C LEU A 97 10.15 -5.88 5.76
N VAL A 98 9.15 -5.31 6.43
CA VAL A 98 8.24 -6.05 7.34
C VAL A 98 6.86 -6.26 6.72
N ASN A 99 6.32 -5.24 6.05
CA ASN A 99 4.97 -5.27 5.49
C ASN A 99 5.04 -5.48 3.98
N GLY A 100 4.11 -6.24 3.42
CA GLY A 100 3.95 -6.28 1.97
C GLY A 100 3.09 -5.14 1.49
N VAL A 101 3.39 -4.58 0.33
CA VAL A 101 2.52 -3.65 -0.40
C VAL A 101 2.24 -4.24 -1.77
N SER A 102 1.00 -4.15 -2.22
CA SER A 102 0.58 -4.57 -3.54
C SER A 102 -0.19 -3.43 -4.20
N ARG A 103 0.05 -3.22 -5.50
CA ARG A 103 -0.69 -2.31 -6.38
C ARG A 103 -1.18 -3.12 -7.56
N LEU A 104 -2.49 -3.15 -7.74
CA LEU A 104 -3.14 -3.98 -8.75
C LEU A 104 -3.98 -3.09 -9.67
N THR A 105 -3.63 -3.10 -10.96
CA THR A 105 -4.49 -2.59 -12.02
C THR A 105 -5.21 -3.76 -12.68
N PHE A 106 -6.53 -3.67 -12.77
CA PHE A 106 -7.37 -4.74 -13.28
C PHE A 106 -8.54 -4.20 -14.10
N VAL A 107 -9.23 -5.09 -14.79
CA VAL A 107 -10.45 -4.77 -15.54
C VAL A 107 -11.51 -5.83 -15.25
N CYS A 108 -12.77 -5.40 -15.24
CA CYS A 108 -13.92 -6.30 -15.10
C CYS A 108 -14.52 -6.58 -16.48
N GLN A 109 -14.55 -7.85 -16.90
CA GLN A 109 -15.05 -8.29 -18.20
C GLN A 109 -16.00 -9.48 -18.09
#